data_AF-A0A2E7E5M7-F1
#
_entry.id   AF-A0A2E7E5M7-F1
#
_cell.length_a   1.000
_cell.length_b   1.000
_cell.length_c   1.000
_cell.angle_alpha   90.00
_cell.angle_beta   90.00
_cell.angle_gamma   90.00
#
_symmetry.space_group_name_H-M   'P 1'
#
loop_
_entity.id
_entity.type
_entity.pdbx_description
1 polymer ?
#
loop_
_entity_poly.entity_id
_entity_poly.type
_entity_poly.pdbx_seq_one_letter_code
_entity_poly.pdbx_strand_id
1 'polypeptide(L)'
;MNTTAQLTLDIKSYWHTGSGQGNGYHLDALCERDQDKLPMIPGRQVKGLLRHCVRRAEAWDWLDEFNLPEGYFSSHEELLFGSHSQQEGRYETQPGMLIVENARLPETERQWLALEQATELRGELFTELYSTAIDANTGSARQYSLRGMEACIPLQLLASIDLMETGLEPSLRAQQQTYLQSGTAWKVLATCLPLLDSIGANRSRGFGEVIASLNQGVSGQKTQVKASQKHSGKPQKNARQAKKQTKNKRKGR
;
A
#
# COMPACT_ATOMS: atom_id res chain seq x y z
N MET A 1 17.91 -3.63 17.10
CA MET A 1 18.09 -2.60 16.04
C MET A 1 16.89 -2.71 15.13
N ASN A 2 16.25 -1.60 14.75
CA ASN A 2 15.10 -1.62 13.85
C ASN A 2 15.53 -1.01 12.52
N THR A 3 15.16 -1.65 11.42
CA THR A 3 15.35 -1.12 10.07
C THR A 3 14.01 -1.05 9.38
N THR A 4 13.79 0.02 8.63
CA THR A 4 12.51 0.33 7.98
C THR A 4 12.71 0.45 6.48
N ALA A 5 11.74 -0.03 5.73
CA ALA A 5 11.67 0.16 4.28
C ALA A 5 10.23 0.46 3.85
N GLN A 6 10.08 1.06 2.68
CA GLN A 6 8.79 1.34 2.08
C GLN A 6 8.51 0.35 0.96
N LEU A 7 7.45 -0.43 1.12
CA LEU A 7 6.91 -1.29 0.07
C LEU A 7 5.94 -0.47 -0.78
N THR A 8 6.19 -0.42 -2.08
CA THR A 8 5.32 0.19 -3.09
C THR A 8 4.56 -0.91 -3.82
N LEU A 9 3.23 -0.78 -3.85
CA LEU A 9 2.31 -1.66 -4.56
C LEU A 9 1.68 -0.84 -5.70
N ASP A 10 2.17 -1.03 -6.92
CA ASP A 10 1.68 -0.38 -8.12
C ASP A 10 0.64 -1.27 -8.81
N ILE A 11 -0.63 -1.04 -8.49
CA ILE A 11 -1.75 -1.91 -8.88
C ILE A 11 -2.23 -1.50 -10.28
N LYS A 12 -2.24 -2.45 -11.20
CA LYS A 12 -2.45 -2.24 -12.65
C LYS A 12 -3.87 -2.54 -13.12
N SER A 13 -4.64 -3.30 -12.36
CA SER A 13 -6.02 -3.63 -12.70
C SER A 13 -6.99 -3.32 -11.55
N TYR A 14 -8.29 -3.40 -11.82
CA TYR A 14 -9.29 -3.30 -10.76
C TYR A 14 -8.99 -4.32 -9.67
N TRP A 15 -9.11 -3.90 -8.42
CA TRP A 15 -8.75 -4.75 -7.29
C TRP A 15 -9.83 -4.71 -6.23
N HIS A 16 -9.91 -5.80 -5.47
CA HIS A 16 -10.87 -5.92 -4.39
C HIS A 16 -10.22 -6.59 -3.18
N THR A 17 -10.06 -5.83 -2.11
CA THR A 17 -9.74 -6.39 -0.79
C THR A 17 -11.02 -6.53 -0.01
N GLY A 18 -11.45 -7.77 0.19
CA GLY A 18 -12.64 -8.07 0.95
C GLY A 18 -12.49 -7.64 2.40
N SER A 19 -13.41 -6.79 2.84
CA SER A 19 -13.59 -6.37 4.24
C SER A 19 -14.32 -7.43 5.08
N GLY A 20 -14.94 -8.43 4.40
CA GLY A 20 -15.94 -9.32 5.01
C GLY A 20 -17.28 -8.62 5.27
N GLN A 21 -17.41 -7.35 4.88
CA GLN A 21 -18.64 -6.56 4.99
C GLN A 21 -19.31 -6.46 3.61
N GLY A 22 -20.63 -6.67 3.58
CA GLY A 22 -21.49 -6.38 2.44
C GLY A 22 -22.40 -5.19 2.74
N ASN A 23 -22.92 -4.52 1.71
CA ASN A 23 -23.89 -3.42 1.86
C ASN A 23 -25.34 -3.93 1.79
N GLY A 24 -25.65 -5.02 2.50
CA GLY A 24 -26.97 -5.63 2.48
C GLY A 24 -27.44 -5.99 1.06
N TYR A 25 -28.45 -5.28 0.55
CA TYR A 25 -29.18 -5.61 -0.69
C TYR A 25 -28.50 -5.15 -1.99
N HIS A 26 -27.55 -4.20 -1.96
CA HIS A 26 -27.02 -3.57 -3.19
C HIS A 26 -25.71 -4.17 -3.68
N LEU A 27 -24.79 -4.44 -2.75
CA LEU A 27 -23.47 -5.01 -3.04
C LEU A 27 -23.16 -6.09 -2.01
N ASP A 28 -22.78 -7.27 -2.50
CA ASP A 28 -22.44 -8.42 -1.68
C ASP A 28 -21.06 -8.24 -1.01
N ALA A 29 -20.17 -7.46 -1.63
CA ALA A 29 -18.81 -7.26 -1.15
C ALA A 29 -18.34 -5.82 -1.36
N LEU A 30 -17.96 -5.15 -0.27
CA LEU A 30 -17.36 -3.82 -0.29
C LEU A 30 -15.83 -3.89 -0.20
N CYS A 31 -15.16 -2.94 -0.84
CA CYS A 31 -13.73 -2.76 -0.68
C CYS A 31 -13.39 -2.23 0.71
N GLU A 32 -12.26 -2.68 1.25
CA GLU A 32 -11.70 -2.15 2.49
C GLU A 32 -11.33 -0.67 2.34
N ARG A 33 -11.70 0.12 3.35
CA ARG A 33 -11.43 1.56 3.43
C ARG A 33 -10.90 1.92 4.79
N ASP A 34 -10.17 3.02 4.86
CA ASP A 34 -9.70 3.54 6.13
C ASP A 34 -10.66 4.56 6.77
N GLN A 35 -10.19 5.21 7.84
CA GLN A 35 -10.95 6.22 8.58
C GLN A 35 -11.34 7.43 7.71
N ASP A 36 -10.54 7.76 6.70
CA ASP A 36 -10.77 8.85 5.74
C ASP A 36 -11.65 8.42 4.55
N LYS A 37 -12.16 7.18 4.57
CA LYS A 37 -12.91 6.54 3.49
C LYS A 37 -12.11 6.32 2.21
N LEU A 38 -10.78 6.29 2.31
CA LEU A 38 -9.88 6.05 1.19
C LEU A 38 -9.53 4.56 1.06
N PRO A 39 -9.22 4.08 -0.16
CA PRO A 39 -8.79 2.71 -0.38
C PRO A 39 -7.57 2.35 0.48
N MET A 40 -7.58 1.15 1.05
CA MET A 40 -6.44 0.61 1.79
C MET A 40 -6.34 -0.91 1.64
N ILE A 41 -5.13 -1.45 1.77
CA ILE A 41 -4.92 -2.89 1.94
C ILE A 41 -4.44 -3.14 3.38
N PRO A 42 -5.13 -3.99 4.15
CA PRO A 42 -4.69 -4.31 5.51
C PRO A 42 -3.27 -4.89 5.54
N GLY A 43 -2.46 -4.44 6.50
CA GLY A 43 -1.07 -4.90 6.65
C GLY A 43 -0.97 -6.41 6.85
N ARG A 44 -1.97 -7.03 7.51
CA ARG A 44 -2.10 -8.49 7.63
C ARG A 44 -2.20 -9.20 6.28
N GLN A 45 -2.88 -8.58 5.30
CA GLN A 45 -3.06 -9.15 3.97
C GLN A 45 -1.77 -9.01 3.17
N VAL A 46 -1.14 -7.83 3.22
CA VAL A 46 0.18 -7.61 2.61
C VAL A 46 1.21 -8.59 3.20
N LYS A 47 1.24 -8.74 4.52
CA LYS A 47 2.12 -9.70 5.23
C LYS A 47 1.86 -11.14 4.78
N GLY A 48 0.59 -11.55 4.67
CA GLY A 48 0.24 -12.89 4.19
C GLY A 48 0.69 -13.15 2.75
N LEU A 49 0.58 -12.14 1.88
CA LEU A 49 1.06 -12.23 0.50
C LEU A 49 2.59 -12.33 0.43
N LEU A 50 3.31 -11.49 1.17
CA LEU A 50 4.77 -11.57 1.27
C LEU A 50 5.23 -12.92 1.82
N ARG A 51 4.55 -13.44 2.85
CA ARG A 51 4.80 -14.78 3.41
C ARG A 51 4.69 -15.86 2.34
N HIS A 52 3.61 -15.81 1.56
CA HIS A 52 3.39 -16.74 0.45
C HIS A 52 4.48 -16.63 -0.63
N CYS A 53 4.95 -15.42 -0.94
CA CYS A 53 6.03 -15.22 -1.90
C CYS A 53 7.35 -15.82 -1.40
N VAL A 54 7.72 -15.55 -0.14
CA VAL A 54 8.94 -16.13 0.46
C VAL A 54 8.87 -17.65 0.51
N ARG A 55 7.74 -18.22 0.95
CA ARG A 55 7.54 -19.68 0.97
C ARG A 55 7.69 -20.31 -0.42
N ARG A 56 7.16 -19.66 -1.47
CA ARG A 56 7.29 -20.13 -2.86
C ARG A 56 8.74 -20.06 -3.33
N ALA A 57 9.42 -18.95 -3.03
CA ALA A 57 10.83 -18.77 -3.38
C ALA A 57 11.72 -19.83 -2.71
N GLU A 58 11.49 -20.13 -1.42
CA GLU A 58 12.17 -21.21 -0.71
C GLU A 58 11.89 -22.58 -1.35
N ALA A 59 10.62 -22.89 -1.63
CA ALA A 59 10.25 -24.17 -2.23
C ALA A 59 10.79 -24.36 -3.67
N TRP A 60 11.28 -23.29 -4.29
CA TRP A 60 11.87 -23.28 -5.63
C TRP A 60 13.37 -22.99 -5.62
N ASP A 61 14.00 -23.03 -4.44
CA ASP A 61 15.45 -22.83 -4.25
C ASP A 61 15.95 -21.45 -4.75
N TRP A 62 15.07 -20.44 -4.81
CA TRP A 62 15.45 -19.07 -5.20
C TRP A 62 16.28 -18.36 -4.13
N LEU A 63 16.32 -18.90 -2.91
CA LEU A 63 16.97 -18.28 -1.77
C LEU A 63 18.29 -18.97 -1.36
N ASP A 64 18.77 -19.96 -2.11
CA ASP A 64 19.97 -20.73 -1.78
C ASP A 64 21.24 -19.88 -1.63
N GLU A 65 21.31 -18.75 -2.32
CA GLU A 65 22.41 -17.79 -2.20
C GLU A 65 22.41 -16.99 -0.88
N PHE A 66 21.30 -17.02 -0.14
CA PHE A 66 21.11 -16.29 1.11
C PHE A 66 21.32 -17.19 2.31
N ASN A 67 22.38 -16.93 3.07
CA ASN A 67 22.66 -17.70 4.27
C ASN A 67 21.56 -17.46 5.34
N LEU A 68 20.85 -18.52 5.72
CA LEU A 68 20.02 -18.54 6.92
C LEU A 68 20.93 -18.75 8.15
N PRO A 69 20.94 -17.84 9.14
CA PRO A 69 21.70 -18.05 10.37
C PRO A 69 21.20 -19.28 11.13
N GLU A 70 22.09 -20.09 11.68
CA GLU A 70 21.73 -21.21 12.56
C GLU A 70 20.93 -20.70 13.78
N GLY A 71 19.92 -21.46 14.21
CA GLY A 71 19.13 -21.07 15.37
C GLY A 71 17.82 -21.83 15.50
N TYR A 72 16.80 -21.13 16.01
CA TYR A 72 15.50 -21.71 16.35
C TYR A 72 14.70 -22.09 15.10
N PHE A 73 14.60 -21.18 14.12
CA PHE A 73 13.88 -21.41 12.88
C PHE A 73 14.77 -22.01 11.80
N SER A 74 14.17 -22.80 10.92
CA SER A 74 14.86 -23.52 9.85
C SER A 74 14.60 -22.95 8.45
N SER A 75 13.82 -21.87 8.36
CA SER A 75 13.48 -21.19 7.11
C SER A 75 13.52 -19.66 7.27
N HIS A 76 13.76 -18.95 6.18
CA HIS A 76 13.57 -17.50 6.10
C HIS A 76 12.11 -17.12 6.30
N GLU A 77 11.16 -17.95 5.85
CA GLU A 77 9.74 -17.73 6.06
C GLU A 77 9.39 -17.64 7.55
N GLU A 78 9.78 -18.64 8.34
CA GLU A 78 9.44 -18.64 9.77
C GLU A 78 10.16 -17.50 10.51
N LEU A 79 11.41 -17.21 10.14
CA LEU A 79 12.18 -16.14 10.76
C LEU A 79 11.56 -14.75 10.49
N LEU A 80 11.07 -14.52 9.27
CA LEU A 80 10.40 -13.27 8.89
C LEU A 80 8.96 -13.18 9.42
N PHE A 81 8.19 -14.27 9.36
CA PHE A 81 6.73 -14.22 9.56
C PHE A 81 6.23 -14.90 10.84
N GLY A 82 7.07 -15.69 11.50
CA GLY A 82 6.77 -16.44 12.71
C GLY A 82 6.25 -17.85 12.41
N SER A 83 6.17 -18.70 13.43
CA SER A 83 5.74 -20.09 13.30
C SER A 83 4.31 -20.21 12.76
N HIS A 84 4.06 -21.24 11.96
CA HIS A 84 2.71 -21.63 11.55
C HIS A 84 2.13 -22.58 12.61
N SER A 85 1.03 -22.22 13.28
CA SER A 85 0.23 -23.24 13.96
C SER A 85 -1.27 -22.98 13.82
N GLN A 86 -1.98 -24.02 13.35
CA GLN A 86 -3.44 -24.15 13.53
C GLN A 86 -3.76 -25.22 14.59
N GLN A 87 -2.76 -25.97 15.08
CA GLN A 87 -2.93 -27.12 15.98
C GLN A 87 -2.29 -26.93 17.37
N GLU A 88 -1.46 -25.91 17.55
CA GLU A 88 -0.76 -25.64 18.81
C GLU A 88 -1.46 -24.52 19.60
N GLY A 89 -1.33 -24.54 20.92
CA GLY A 89 -1.90 -23.51 21.79
C GLY A 89 -1.30 -22.13 21.47
N ARG A 90 -2.04 -21.04 21.74
CA ARG A 90 -1.57 -19.65 21.52
C ARG A 90 -0.20 -19.31 22.15
N TYR A 91 0.24 -20.11 23.11
CA TYR A 91 1.51 -19.94 23.84
C TYR A 91 2.69 -20.72 23.22
N GLU A 92 2.46 -21.52 22.19
CA GLU A 92 3.49 -22.33 21.52
C GLU A 92 4.01 -21.64 20.24
N THR A 93 3.32 -20.62 19.74
CA THR A 93 3.76 -19.87 18.56
C THR A 93 4.87 -18.88 18.87
N GLN A 94 5.87 -18.82 18.00
CA GLN A 94 6.96 -17.85 18.05
C GLN A 94 6.78 -16.71 17.03
N PRO A 95 7.07 -15.45 17.42
CA PRO A 95 6.88 -14.31 16.54
C PRO A 95 7.97 -14.20 15.47
N GLY A 96 7.56 -13.73 14.27
CA GLY A 96 8.49 -13.33 13.21
C GLY A 96 8.99 -11.90 13.37
N MET A 97 9.98 -11.53 12.57
CA MET A 97 10.64 -10.23 12.62
C MET A 97 9.92 -9.11 11.84
N LEU A 98 9.14 -9.47 10.81
CA LEU A 98 8.55 -8.53 9.88
C LEU A 98 7.23 -7.96 10.41
N ILE A 99 7.20 -6.65 10.58
CA ILE A 99 5.99 -5.87 10.84
C ILE A 99 5.60 -5.15 9.55
N VAL A 100 4.31 -5.21 9.21
CA VAL A 100 3.78 -4.64 7.98
C VAL A 100 2.60 -3.76 8.34
N GLU A 101 2.72 -2.47 8.07
CA GLU A 101 1.62 -1.53 8.21
C GLU A 101 0.61 -1.66 7.07
N ASN A 102 -0.54 -1.00 7.21
CA ASN A 102 -1.53 -0.96 6.15
C ASN A 102 -0.97 -0.25 4.91
N ALA A 103 -1.19 -0.80 3.73
CA ALA A 103 -0.86 -0.11 2.49
C ALA A 103 -1.92 0.96 2.23
N ARG A 104 -1.48 2.19 2.02
CA ARG A 104 -2.32 3.38 1.89
C ARG A 104 -1.89 4.21 0.69
N LEU A 105 -2.80 5.05 0.19
CA LEU A 105 -2.44 6.07 -0.79
C LEU A 105 -1.24 6.91 -0.29
N PRO A 106 -0.36 7.39 -1.18
CA PRO A 106 0.74 8.24 -0.76
C PRO A 106 0.20 9.52 -0.10
N GLU A 107 1.00 10.06 0.81
CA GLU A 107 0.57 11.13 1.71
C GLU A 107 0.13 12.39 0.98
N THR A 108 0.78 12.71 -0.14
CA THR A 108 0.44 13.84 -1.01
C THR A 108 -0.99 13.74 -1.56
N GLU A 109 -1.38 12.58 -2.05
CA GLU A 109 -2.68 12.27 -2.61
C GLU A 109 -3.73 12.24 -1.50
N ARG A 110 -3.40 11.68 -0.34
CA ARG A 110 -4.28 11.68 0.84
C ARG A 110 -4.62 13.08 1.29
N GLN A 111 -3.62 13.93 1.47
CA GLN A 111 -3.82 15.32 1.90
C GLN A 111 -4.69 16.09 0.92
N TRP A 112 -4.50 15.86 -0.39
CA TRP A 112 -5.33 16.47 -1.41
C TRP A 112 -6.77 15.95 -1.37
N LEU A 113 -6.96 14.64 -1.27
CA LEU A 113 -8.28 14.01 -1.17
C LEU A 113 -9.01 14.40 0.13
N ALA A 114 -8.30 14.76 1.18
CA ALA A 114 -8.86 15.22 2.45
C ALA A 114 -9.53 16.62 2.35
N LEU A 115 -9.18 17.42 1.33
CA LEU A 115 -9.79 18.74 1.10
C LEU A 115 -11.29 18.59 0.76
N GLU A 116 -12.11 19.55 1.21
CA GLU A 116 -13.57 19.53 0.98
C GLU A 116 -13.93 19.43 -0.50
N GLN A 117 -13.19 20.13 -1.36
CA GLN A 117 -13.35 20.14 -2.81
C GLN A 117 -13.13 18.77 -3.49
N ALA A 118 -12.49 17.82 -2.80
CA ALA A 118 -12.22 16.48 -3.33
C ALA A 118 -13.13 15.40 -2.71
N THR A 119 -14.10 15.79 -1.87
CA THR A 119 -14.98 14.85 -1.16
C THR A 119 -15.74 13.92 -2.10
N GLU A 120 -16.31 14.47 -3.18
CA GLU A 120 -17.07 13.71 -4.18
C GLU A 120 -16.17 12.72 -4.93
N LEU A 121 -14.90 13.07 -5.16
CA LEU A 121 -13.93 12.24 -5.90
C LEU A 121 -13.48 11.00 -5.13
N ARG A 122 -13.68 10.95 -3.80
CA ARG A 122 -13.34 9.75 -3.00
C ARG A 122 -14.19 8.55 -3.40
N GLY A 123 -15.44 8.79 -3.80
CA GLY A 123 -16.35 7.74 -4.30
C GLY A 123 -15.89 7.18 -5.64
N GLU A 124 -15.38 8.05 -6.52
CA GLU A 124 -14.89 7.71 -7.86
C GLU A 124 -13.64 6.82 -7.86
N LEU A 125 -13.00 6.61 -6.70
CA LEU A 125 -11.95 5.59 -6.53
C LEU A 125 -12.51 4.17 -6.55
N PHE A 126 -13.83 4.01 -6.52
CA PHE A 126 -14.53 2.74 -6.49
C PHE A 126 -15.53 2.65 -7.64
N THR A 127 -15.72 1.44 -8.15
CA THR A 127 -16.71 1.11 -9.17
C THR A 127 -17.50 -0.11 -8.74
N GLU A 128 -18.77 -0.14 -9.10
CA GLU A 128 -19.62 -1.31 -8.90
C GLU A 128 -19.52 -2.23 -10.12
N LEU A 129 -19.33 -3.52 -9.86
CA LEU A 129 -19.21 -4.55 -10.89
C LEU A 129 -20.18 -5.68 -10.57
N TYR A 130 -20.96 -6.07 -11.56
CA TYR A 130 -21.95 -7.12 -11.45
C TYR A 130 -21.55 -8.33 -12.28
N SER A 131 -21.73 -9.52 -11.70
CA SER A 131 -21.51 -10.78 -12.39
C SER A 131 -22.68 -11.72 -12.16
N THR A 132 -23.00 -12.54 -13.15
CA THR A 132 -24.07 -13.53 -13.08
C THR A 132 -23.60 -14.83 -13.70
N ALA A 133 -24.07 -15.97 -13.20
CA ALA A 133 -23.73 -17.26 -13.77
C ALA A 133 -24.65 -17.54 -14.96
N ILE A 134 -24.09 -17.89 -16.12
CA ILE A 134 -24.87 -18.28 -17.30
C ILE A 134 -25.02 -19.80 -17.30
N ASP A 135 -26.24 -20.27 -17.56
CA ASP A 135 -26.53 -21.67 -17.79
C ASP A 135 -26.07 -22.09 -19.19
N ALA A 136 -25.20 -23.09 -19.26
CA ALA A 136 -24.57 -23.50 -20.51
C ALA A 136 -25.53 -24.14 -21.52
N ASN A 137 -26.67 -24.68 -21.07
CA ASN A 137 -27.63 -25.37 -21.95
C ASN A 137 -28.66 -24.40 -22.52
N THR A 138 -29.05 -23.39 -21.73
CA THR A 138 -30.12 -22.44 -22.10
C THR A 138 -29.59 -21.07 -22.53
N GLY A 139 -28.30 -20.78 -22.29
CA GLY A 139 -27.70 -19.47 -22.53
C GLY A 139 -28.26 -18.35 -21.63
N SER A 140 -29.09 -18.72 -20.64
CA SER A 140 -29.81 -17.77 -19.78
C SER A 140 -29.12 -17.64 -18.42
N ALA A 141 -29.35 -16.54 -17.72
CA ALA A 141 -28.82 -16.34 -16.38
C ALA A 141 -29.43 -17.34 -15.38
N ARG A 142 -28.58 -17.97 -14.55
CA ARG A 142 -29.03 -18.85 -13.46
C ARG A 142 -29.74 -18.03 -12.40
N GLN A 143 -30.85 -18.55 -11.91
CA GLN A 143 -31.62 -17.91 -10.86
C GLN A 143 -30.77 -17.69 -9.60
N TYR A 144 -30.90 -16.52 -8.97
CA TYR A 144 -30.19 -16.10 -7.75
C TYR A 144 -28.65 -16.07 -7.85
N SER A 145 -28.10 -16.01 -9.07
CA SER A 145 -26.65 -15.99 -9.30
C SER A 145 -26.05 -14.60 -9.53
N LEU A 146 -26.88 -13.55 -9.64
CA LEU A 146 -26.40 -12.18 -9.72
C LEU A 146 -25.64 -11.82 -8.43
N ARG A 147 -24.43 -11.32 -8.59
CA ARG A 147 -23.56 -10.85 -7.52
C ARG A 147 -23.00 -9.48 -7.86
N GLY A 148 -23.17 -8.53 -6.95
CA GLY A 148 -22.62 -7.19 -7.05
C GLY A 148 -21.42 -7.05 -6.13
N MET A 149 -20.32 -6.49 -6.64
CA MET A 149 -19.14 -6.19 -5.83
C MET A 149 -18.62 -4.80 -6.12
N GLU A 150 -18.05 -4.18 -5.11
CA GLU A 150 -17.25 -2.97 -5.27
C GLU A 150 -15.82 -3.34 -5.62
N ALA A 151 -15.25 -2.71 -6.63
CA ALA A 151 -13.83 -2.80 -6.97
C ALA A 151 -13.21 -1.41 -6.89
N CYS A 152 -11.97 -1.33 -6.44
CA CYS A 152 -11.19 -0.10 -6.48
C CYS A 152 -10.44 0.00 -7.81
N ILE A 153 -10.32 1.23 -8.31
CA ILE A 153 -9.58 1.53 -9.55
C ILE A 153 -8.07 1.22 -9.38
N PRO A 154 -7.33 1.00 -10.47
CA PRO A 154 -5.87 0.91 -10.44
C PRO A 154 -5.24 2.14 -9.78
N LEU A 155 -4.35 1.92 -8.82
CA LEU A 155 -3.69 2.98 -8.06
C LEU A 155 -2.40 2.47 -7.41
N GLN A 156 -1.59 3.40 -6.90
CA GLN A 156 -0.39 3.07 -6.13
C GLN A 156 -0.68 3.16 -4.64
N LEU A 157 -0.27 2.15 -3.87
CA LEU A 157 -0.30 2.16 -2.40
C LEU A 157 1.10 1.96 -1.84
N LEU A 158 1.36 2.57 -0.69
CA LEU A 158 2.60 2.47 0.06
C LEU A 158 2.34 1.85 1.42
N ALA A 159 3.16 0.88 1.81
CA ALA A 159 3.18 0.31 3.15
C ALA A 159 4.56 0.50 3.79
N SER A 160 4.60 0.94 5.05
CA SER A 160 5.82 0.85 5.85
C SER A 160 6.01 -0.60 6.28
N ILE A 161 7.21 -1.12 6.11
CA ILE A 161 7.60 -2.42 6.63
C ILE A 161 8.85 -2.29 7.49
N ASP A 162 8.80 -2.90 8.66
CA ASP A 162 9.85 -2.85 9.66
C ASP A 162 10.37 -4.25 9.95
N LEU A 163 11.69 -4.37 10.05
CA LEU A 163 12.33 -5.52 10.61
C LEU A 163 12.79 -5.19 12.03
N MET A 164 12.30 -5.96 12.98
CA MET A 164 12.64 -5.83 14.39
C MET A 164 12.88 -7.18 15.03
N GLU A 165 13.65 -7.16 16.11
CA GLU A 165 13.83 -8.31 16.98
C GLU A 165 12.58 -8.47 17.85
N THR A 166 11.93 -9.63 17.75
CA THR A 166 10.66 -9.95 18.43
C THR A 166 10.74 -11.21 19.29
N GLY A 167 11.76 -12.05 19.08
CA GLY A 167 11.93 -13.32 19.78
C GLY A 167 12.05 -13.13 21.29
N LEU A 168 11.33 -13.95 22.05
CA LEU A 168 11.43 -14.02 23.50
C LEU A 168 12.52 -14.99 23.95
N GLU A 169 12.61 -16.14 23.27
CA GLU A 169 13.62 -17.17 23.47
C GLU A 169 15.04 -16.67 23.12
N PRO A 170 16.07 -16.95 23.95
CA PRO A 170 17.43 -16.48 23.70
C PRO A 170 18.01 -16.93 22.36
N SER A 171 17.77 -18.17 21.94
CA SER A 171 18.27 -18.72 20.67
C SER A 171 17.62 -18.04 19.46
N LEU A 172 16.30 -17.86 19.49
CA LEU A 172 15.58 -17.14 18.44
C LEU A 172 16.04 -15.69 18.37
N ARG A 173 16.19 -15.02 19.52
CA ARG A 173 16.69 -13.64 19.60
C ARG A 173 18.06 -13.49 18.94
N ALA A 174 19.01 -14.38 19.26
CA ALA A 174 20.35 -14.36 18.67
C ALA A 174 20.32 -14.60 17.15
N GLN A 175 19.48 -15.53 16.69
CA GLN A 175 19.28 -15.80 15.26
C GLN A 175 18.72 -14.57 14.53
N GLN A 176 17.67 -13.94 15.07
CA GLN A 176 17.07 -12.72 14.52
C GLN A 176 18.07 -11.56 14.47
N GLN A 177 18.87 -11.36 15.52
CA GLN A 177 19.91 -10.33 15.55
C GLN A 177 20.95 -10.53 14.45
N THR A 178 21.43 -11.76 14.28
CA THR A 178 22.39 -12.11 13.22
C THR A 178 21.80 -11.85 11.84
N TYR A 179 20.53 -12.22 11.65
CA TYR A 179 19.82 -12.00 10.39
C TYR A 179 19.63 -10.50 10.07
N LEU A 180 19.30 -9.67 11.06
CA LEU A 180 19.24 -8.21 10.91
C LEU A 180 20.59 -7.61 10.50
N GLN A 181 21.66 -8.00 11.20
CA GLN A 181 23.01 -7.44 10.98
C GLN A 181 23.56 -7.78 9.60
N SER A 182 23.23 -8.98 9.08
CA SER A 182 23.66 -9.41 7.74
C SER A 182 23.00 -8.64 6.60
N GLY A 183 21.85 -8.00 6.83
CA GLY A 183 21.02 -7.39 5.79
C GLY A 183 20.36 -8.39 4.84
N THR A 184 20.49 -9.71 5.09
CA THR A 184 19.94 -10.78 4.24
C THR A 184 18.42 -10.71 4.13
N ALA A 185 17.74 -10.35 5.22
CA ALA A 185 16.29 -10.22 5.27
C ALA A 185 15.72 -9.33 4.15
N TRP A 186 16.34 -8.18 3.90
CA TRP A 186 15.88 -7.28 2.84
C TRP A 186 16.16 -7.80 1.44
N LYS A 187 17.28 -8.51 1.26
CA LYS A 187 17.61 -9.14 -0.02
C LYS A 187 16.61 -10.25 -0.35
N VAL A 188 16.32 -11.12 0.62
CA VAL A 188 15.28 -12.16 0.51
C VAL A 188 13.93 -11.54 0.13
N LEU A 189 13.49 -10.50 0.85
CA LEU A 189 12.23 -9.83 0.52
C LEU A 189 12.24 -9.27 -0.90
N ALA A 190 13.31 -8.58 -1.31
CA ALA A 190 13.45 -8.01 -2.64
C ALA A 190 13.42 -9.07 -3.76
N THR A 191 14.14 -10.19 -3.58
CA THR A 191 14.16 -11.32 -4.52
C THR A 191 12.78 -11.95 -4.69
N CYS A 192 11.96 -11.94 -3.65
CA CYS A 192 10.61 -12.51 -3.66
C CYS A 192 9.53 -11.58 -4.24
N LEU A 193 9.77 -10.28 -4.37
CA LEU A 193 8.74 -9.32 -4.83
C LEU A 193 8.16 -9.63 -6.22
N PRO A 194 8.92 -10.12 -7.22
CA PRO A 194 8.35 -10.51 -8.50
C PRO A 194 7.29 -11.62 -8.41
N LEU A 195 7.27 -12.40 -7.32
CA LEU A 195 6.23 -13.42 -7.07
C LEU A 195 4.92 -12.82 -6.54
N LEU A 196 4.94 -11.55 -6.13
CA LEU A 196 3.76 -10.79 -5.73
C LEU A 196 3.13 -10.16 -6.98
N ASP A 197 2.47 -10.99 -7.78
CA ASP A 197 1.84 -10.60 -9.04
C ASP A 197 0.38 -10.16 -8.89
N SER A 198 -0.24 -10.48 -7.75
CA SER A 198 -1.67 -10.30 -7.54
C SER A 198 -2.05 -10.06 -6.08
N ILE A 199 -3.01 -9.15 -5.88
CA ILE A 199 -3.60 -8.81 -4.58
C ILE A 199 -5.11 -9.04 -4.59
N GLY A 200 -5.70 -9.20 -3.40
CA GLY A 200 -7.16 -9.28 -3.28
C GLY A 200 -7.77 -10.57 -3.84
N ALA A 201 -9.07 -10.49 -4.14
CA ALA A 201 -9.89 -11.57 -4.67
C ALA A 201 -10.07 -11.48 -6.19
N ASN A 202 -10.70 -12.49 -6.80
CA ASN A 202 -11.03 -12.55 -8.24
C ASN A 202 -9.82 -12.48 -9.20
N ARG A 203 -8.65 -12.97 -8.74
CA ARG A 203 -7.40 -13.00 -9.52
C ARG A 203 -7.52 -13.73 -10.85
N SER A 204 -8.28 -14.84 -10.89
CA SER A 204 -8.56 -15.59 -12.11
C SER A 204 -9.42 -14.83 -13.14
N ARG A 205 -9.96 -13.67 -12.77
CA ARG A 205 -10.75 -12.78 -13.62
C ARG A 205 -9.99 -11.50 -14.00
N GLY A 206 -8.67 -11.46 -13.77
CA GLY A 206 -7.81 -10.31 -14.11
C GLY A 206 -7.78 -9.20 -13.06
N PHE A 207 -8.28 -9.45 -11.85
CA PHE A 207 -8.28 -8.45 -10.77
C PHE A 207 -6.99 -8.49 -9.96
N GLY A 208 -6.60 -7.31 -9.49
CA GLY A 208 -5.54 -7.15 -8.51
C GLY A 208 -4.13 -7.35 -9.02
N GLU A 209 -3.90 -7.26 -10.34
CA GLU A 209 -2.55 -7.30 -10.90
C GLU A 209 -1.71 -6.19 -10.27
N VAL A 210 -0.52 -6.53 -9.77
CA VAL A 210 0.33 -5.58 -9.04
C VAL A 210 1.80 -5.79 -9.37
N ILE A 211 2.54 -4.69 -9.40
CA ILE A 211 3.99 -4.69 -9.43
C ILE A 211 4.47 -4.16 -8.07
N ALA A 212 5.18 -5.02 -7.33
CA ALA A 212 5.70 -4.67 -6.03
C ALA A 212 7.19 -4.27 -6.12
N SER A 213 7.56 -3.22 -5.39
CA SER A 213 8.96 -2.79 -5.26
C SER A 213 9.26 -2.32 -3.84
N LEU A 214 10.51 -2.45 -3.43
CA LEU A 214 10.96 -2.09 -2.08
C LEU A 214 12.02 -0.99 -2.14
N ASN A 215 11.75 0.09 -1.42
CA ASN A 215 12.69 1.20 -1.25
C ASN A 215 13.17 1.21 0.20
N GLN A 216 14.43 0.83 0.44
CA GLN A 216 15.02 0.95 1.76
C GLN A 216 15.31 2.43 2.05
N GLY A 217 14.68 2.97 3.09
CA GLY A 217 15.02 4.30 3.57
C GLY A 217 16.41 4.24 4.20
N VAL A 218 17.36 5.06 3.73
CA VAL A 218 18.62 5.23 4.44
C VAL A 218 18.29 5.79 5.82
N SER A 219 18.54 5.02 6.89
CA SER A 219 18.33 5.48 8.27
C SER A 219 19.23 6.70 8.52
N GLY A 220 18.68 7.92 8.43
CA GLY A 220 19.46 9.12 8.74
C GLY A 220 19.10 10.45 8.08
N GLN A 221 18.07 10.58 7.25
CA GLN A 221 17.63 11.93 6.83
C GLN A 221 16.13 12.08 6.96
N LYS A 222 15.73 12.90 7.95
CA LYS A 222 14.46 13.62 7.89
C LYS A 222 14.41 14.30 6.52
N THR A 223 13.53 13.85 5.63
CA THR A 223 13.23 14.54 4.39
C THR A 223 12.62 15.88 4.75
N GLN A 224 13.47 16.90 4.92
CA GLN A 224 13.03 18.28 4.87
C GLN A 224 12.53 18.52 3.45
N VAL A 225 11.20 18.53 3.31
CA VAL A 225 10.55 19.08 2.12
C VAL A 225 10.98 20.54 2.01
N LYS A 226 11.94 20.81 1.12
CA LYS A 226 12.25 22.17 0.70
C LYS A 226 11.02 22.71 -0.02
N ALA A 227 10.23 23.51 0.70
CA ALA A 227 9.22 24.37 0.12
C ALA A 227 9.88 25.23 -0.96
N SER A 228 9.64 24.88 -2.22
CA SER A 228 9.96 25.72 -3.37
C SER A 228 9.03 26.92 -3.35
N GLN A 229 9.44 28.00 -2.68
CA GLN A 229 8.87 29.32 -2.92
C GLN A 229 9.26 29.75 -4.34
N LYS A 230 8.31 29.74 -5.26
CA LYS A 230 8.35 30.61 -6.45
C LYS A 230 6.98 31.23 -6.71
N HIS A 231 7.02 32.56 -6.74
CA HIS A 231 6.12 33.48 -7.45
C HIS A 231 4.71 33.72 -6.90
N SER A 232 4.65 34.58 -5.89
CA SER A 232 3.54 35.55 -5.78
C SER A 232 3.95 36.85 -6.51
N GLY A 233 3.49 37.01 -7.74
CA GLY A 233 3.45 38.31 -8.41
C GLY A 233 2.47 39.21 -7.66
N LYS A 234 2.99 40.21 -6.93
CA LYS A 234 2.15 41.29 -6.37
C LYS A 234 1.84 42.31 -7.47
N PRO A 235 0.58 42.78 -7.58
CA PRO A 235 0.25 43.97 -8.36
C PRO A 235 0.60 45.24 -7.57
N GLN A 236 1.40 46.12 -8.14
CA GLN A 236 1.68 47.46 -7.59
C GLN A 236 0.49 48.39 -7.84
N LYS A 237 -0.10 48.88 -6.74
CA LYS A 237 -1.09 49.97 -6.72
C LYS A 237 -0.43 51.32 -7.00
N ASN A 238 -1.08 52.05 -7.91
CA ASN A 238 -1.27 53.50 -7.97
C ASN A 238 -0.62 54.37 -6.89
N ALA A 239 0.30 55.23 -7.31
CA ALA A 239 0.56 56.52 -6.67
C ALA A 239 1.13 57.50 -7.71
N ARG A 240 0.28 58.37 -8.29
CA ARG A 240 0.57 59.76 -8.74
C ARG A 240 -0.47 60.24 -9.76
N GLN A 241 -1.61 60.73 -9.26
CA GLN A 241 -2.39 61.75 -9.97
C GLN A 241 -2.99 62.71 -8.95
N ALA A 242 -2.25 63.80 -8.68
CA ALA A 242 -2.81 65.07 -8.26
C ALA A 242 -1.74 66.15 -8.43
N LYS A 243 -2.14 67.29 -9.01
CA LYS A 243 -1.40 68.55 -9.16
C LYS A 243 -0.43 68.66 -10.34
N LYS A 244 -0.97 69.06 -11.50
CA LYS A 244 -0.52 70.25 -12.26
C LYS A 244 -1.53 70.57 -13.38
N GLN A 245 -2.65 71.18 -13.00
CA GLN A 245 -3.38 72.10 -13.87
C GLN A 245 -2.93 73.52 -13.49
N THR A 246 -2.06 74.11 -14.31
CA THR A 246 -1.91 75.56 -14.44
C THR A 246 -1.04 75.85 -15.66
N LYS A 247 -1.50 76.81 -16.46
CA LYS A 247 -0.91 77.37 -17.70
C LYS A 247 -1.09 76.56 -18.99
N ASN A 248 -2.18 76.85 -19.70
CA ASN A 248 -2.01 77.71 -20.89
C ASN A 248 -3.32 78.43 -21.24
N LYS A 249 -3.34 79.72 -20.88
CA LYS A 249 -4.22 80.76 -21.40
C LYS A 249 -3.36 81.54 -22.40
N ARG A 250 -3.91 81.82 -23.59
CA ARG A 250 -3.43 82.65 -24.72
C ARG A 250 -2.90 81.88 -25.92
N LYS A 251 -3.76 81.72 -26.92
CA LYS A 251 -3.62 82.42 -28.21
C LYS A 251 -5.00 82.54 -28.87
N GLY A 252 -5.44 83.78 -28.99
CA GLY A 252 -6.63 84.25 -29.68
C GLY A 252 -6.29 85.67 -30.11
N ARG A 253 -6.24 85.85 -31.43
CA ARG A 253 -5.56 86.89 -32.21
C ARG A 253 -4.07 86.69 -32.41
#